data_AF-A0AAJ5UXA9-F1
#
_entry.id   AF-A0AAJ5UXA9-F1
#
_cell.length_a   1.000
_cell.length_b   1.000
_cell.length_c   1.000
_cell.angle_alpha   90.00
_cell.angle_beta   90.00
_cell.angle_gamma   90.00
#
_symmetry.space_group_name_H-M   'P 1'
#
loop_
_entity.id
_entity.type
_entity.pdbx_description
1 polymer ?
#
loop_
_entity_poly.entity_id
_entity_poly.type
_entity_poly.pdbx_seq_one_letter_code
_entity_poly.pdbx_strand_id
1 'polypeptide(L)' 'MRRDQLSYFIYPIIYFIVRTFNQWRKDQSITWAENTVTLIGTMVIMYAFIWLWNWSKKPYQWGKNKKET' A
#
# COMPACT_ATOMS: atom_id res chain seq x y z
N MET A 1 -6.25 -4.63 10.17
CA MET A 1 -6.46 -3.92 8.88
C MET A 1 -7.88 -4.22 8.44
N ARG A 2 -8.66 -3.23 8.03
CA ARG A 2 -10.04 -3.49 7.59
C ARG A 2 -10.04 -4.07 6.17
N ARG A 3 -11.06 -4.85 5.80
CA ARG A 3 -11.13 -5.53 4.49
C ARG A 3 -11.12 -4.55 3.31
N ASP A 4 -11.75 -3.39 3.45
CA ASP A 4 -11.72 -2.29 2.48
C ASP A 4 -10.30 -1.76 2.23
N GLN A 5 -9.44 -1.73 3.27
CA GLN A 5 -8.07 -1.23 3.15
C GLN A 5 -7.14 -2.18 2.37
N LEU A 6 -7.48 -3.46 2.29
CA LEU A 6 -6.71 -4.44 1.52
C LEU A 6 -6.83 -4.21 0.00
N SER A 7 -7.94 -3.60 -0.44
CA SER A 7 -8.14 -3.27 -1.86
C SER A 7 -7.07 -2.31 -2.39
N TYR A 8 -6.46 -1.48 -1.54
CA TYR A 8 -5.42 -0.55 -1.94
C TYR A 8 -4.15 -1.24 -2.45
N PHE A 9 -3.88 -2.48 -2.06
CA PHE A 9 -2.71 -3.22 -2.57
C PHE A 9 -2.83 -3.64 -4.03
N ILE A 10 -4.02 -3.51 -4.64
CA ILE A 10 -4.17 -3.77 -6.07
C ILE A 10 -3.42 -2.75 -6.93
N TYR A 11 -3.30 -1.50 -6.47
CA TYR A 11 -2.66 -0.42 -7.22
C TYR A 11 -1.18 -0.68 -7.54
N PRO A 12 -0.31 -1.03 -6.56
CA PRO A 12 1.08 -1.34 -6.86
C PRO A 12 1.22 -2.59 -7.76
N ILE A 13 0.31 -3.56 -7.66
CA ILE A 13 0.27 -4.73 -8.56
C ILE A 13 -0.05 -4.32 -9.99
N ILE A 14 -1.09 -3.51 -10.20
CA ILE A 14 -1.46 -2.98 -11.52
C ILE A 14 -0.31 -2.16 -12.10
N TYR A 15 0.32 -1.30 -11.30
CA TYR A 15 1.48 -0.53 -11.72
C TYR A 15 2.63 -1.43 -12.18
N PHE A 16 2.94 -2.49 -11.44
CA PHE A 16 3.97 -3.47 -11.81
C PHE A 16 3.67 -4.15 -13.15
N ILE A 17 2.41 -4.56 -13.38
CA ILE A 17 1.97 -5.18 -14.63
C ILE A 17 2.12 -4.19 -15.79
N VAL A 18 1.61 -2.96 -15.64
CA VAL A 18 1.68 -1.93 -16.67
C VAL A 18 3.13 -1.55 -16.99
N ARG A 19 3.99 -1.41 -15.97
CA ARG A 19 5.40 -1.08 -16.16
C ARG A 19 6.13 -2.18 -16.93
N THR A 20 5.94 -3.44 -16.51
CA THR A 20 6.56 -4.61 -17.16
C THR A 20 6.07 -4.75 -18.59
N PHE A 21 4.77 -4.61 -18.83
CA PHE A 21 4.20 -4.67 -20.19
C PHE A 21 4.72 -3.54 -21.08
N ASN A 22 4.89 -2.33 -20.54
CA ASN A 22 5.44 -1.20 -21.30
C ASN A 22 6.93 -1.39 -21.65
N GLN A 23 7.73 -2.01 -20.77
CA GLN A 23 9.12 -2.39 -21.10
C GLN A 23 9.16 -3.45 -22.19
N TRP A 24 8.30 -4.47 -22.07
CA TRP A 24 8.16 -5.52 -23.08
C TRP A 24 7.77 -4.94 -24.45
N ARG A 25 6.76 -4.08 -24.51
CA ARG A 25 6.30 -3.42 -25.76
C ARG A 25 7.37 -2.54 -26.42
N LYS A 26 8.34 -2.04 -25.65
CA LYS A 26 9.40 -1.16 -26.15
C LYS A 26 10.68 -1.93 -26.51
N ASP A 27 10.65 -3.26 -26.48
CA ASP A 27 11.83 -4.14 -26.62
C ASP A 27 12.98 -3.75 -25.68
N GLN A 28 12.63 -3.18 -24.52
CA GLN A 28 13.59 -2.85 -23.46
C GLN A 28 13.81 -4.08 -22.60
N SER A 29 15.04 -4.24 -22.08
CA SER A 29 15.29 -5.26 -21.06
C SER A 29 14.37 -5.03 -19.87
N ILE A 30 13.63 -6.07 -19.48
CA ILE A 30 12.74 -6.01 -18.33
C ILE A 30 13.61 -5.94 -17.08
N THR A 31 13.58 -4.81 -16.39
CA THR A 31 14.32 -4.61 -15.14
C THR A 31 13.56 -5.23 -13.97
N TRP A 32 13.55 -6.56 -13.91
CA TRP A 32 12.81 -7.34 -12.90
C TRP A 32 13.14 -6.93 -11.47
N ALA A 33 14.44 -6.73 -11.16
CA ALA A 33 14.88 -6.35 -9.83
C ALA A 33 14.30 -4.99 -9.43
N GLU A 34 14.44 -3.97 -10.27
CA GLU A 34 13.93 -2.62 -10.01
C GLU A 34 12.41 -2.59 -9.87
N ASN A 35 11.69 -3.24 -10.79
CA ASN A 35 10.24 -3.32 -10.76
C ASN A 35 9.74 -4.03 -9.49
N THR A 36 10.40 -5.12 -9.09
CA THR A 36 10.03 -5.91 -7.90
C THR A 36 10.34 -5.16 -6.61
N VAL A 37 11.51 -4.51 -6.53
CA VAL A 37 11.87 -3.63 -5.40
C VAL A 37 10.88 -2.49 -5.27
N THR A 38 10.48 -1.87 -6.37
CA THR A 38 9.48 -0.80 -6.37
C THR A 38 8.11 -1.30 -5.89
N LEU A 39 7.69 -2.48 -6.36
CA LEU A 39 6.45 -3.14 -5.93
C LEU A 39 6.44 -3.38 -4.41
N ILE A 40 7.45 -4.09 -3.90
CA ILE A 40 7.58 -4.44 -2.49
C ILE A 40 7.71 -3.17 -1.63
N GLY A 41 8.57 -2.24 -2.02
CA GLY A 41 8.78 -0.99 -1.30
C GLY A 41 7.49 -0.18 -1.16
N THR A 42 6.72 -0.07 -2.25
CA THR A 42 5.42 0.62 -2.22
C THR A 42 4.42 -0.10 -1.32
N MET A 43 4.35 -1.43 -1.36
CA MET A 43 3.47 -2.21 -0.48
C MET A 43 3.83 -2.02 1.00
N VAL A 44 5.13 -2.04 1.35
CA VAL A 44 5.61 -1.82 2.72
C VAL A 44 5.23 -0.43 3.22
N ILE A 45 5.46 0.60 2.40
CA ILE A 45 5.10 1.99 2.75
C ILE A 45 3.59 2.12 2.97
N MET A 46 2.77 1.57 2.06
CA MET A 46 1.31 1.59 2.19
C MET A 46 0.85 0.89 3.47
N TYR A 47 1.42 -0.27 3.78
CA TYR A 47 1.14 -0.98 5.02
C TYR A 47 1.47 -0.13 6.25
N ALA A 48 2.64 0.53 6.27
CA ALA A 48 3.05 1.41 7.36
C ALA A 48 2.08 2.59 7.54
N PHE A 49 1.65 3.24 6.47
CA PHE A 49 0.65 4.32 6.52
C PHE A 49 -0.69 3.86 7.08
N ILE A 50 -1.20 2.71 6.63
CA ILE A 50 -2.47 2.19 7.11
C ILE A 50 -2.36 1.76 8.59
N TRP A 51 -1.22 1.22 8.99
CA TRP A 51 -0.93 0.91 10.38
C TRP A 51 -0.96 2.17 11.25
N LEU A 52 -0.24 3.22 10.86
CA LEU A 52 -0.24 4.52 11.56
C LEU A 52 -1.64 5.15 11.60
N TRP A 53 -2.39 5.11 10.49
CA TRP A 53 -3.77 5.61 10.42
C TRP A 53 -4.67 4.87 11.40
N ASN A 54 -4.62 3.54 11.42
CA ASN A 54 -5.41 2.73 12.36
C ASN A 54 -4.97 2.96 13.81
N TRP A 55 -3.67 3.17 14.05
CA TRP A 55 -3.15 3.51 15.37
C TRP A 55 -3.66 4.87 15.85
N SER A 56 -3.67 5.90 15.01
CA SER A 56 -4.17 7.25 15.35
C SER A 56 -5.64 7.28 15.79
N LYS A 57 -6.45 6.32 15.32
CA LYS A 57 -7.88 6.21 15.70
C LYS A 57 -8.11 5.66 17.11
N LYS A 58 -7.15 4.91 17.67
CA LYS A 58 -7.27 4.35 19.03
C LYS A 58 -7.24 5.42 20.15
N PRO A 59 -6.28 6.36 20.21
CA PRO A 59 -6.28 7.40 21.25
C PRO A 59 -7.48 8.36 21.13
N TYR A 60 -8.00 8.57 19.91
CA TYR A 60 -9.22 9.37 19.71
C TYR A 60 -10.46 8.75 20.39
N GLN A 61 -10.55 7.42 20.44
CA GLN A 61 -11.66 6.73 21.11
C GLN A 61 -11.53 6.73 22.64
N TRP A 62 -10.31 6.71 23.18
CA TRP A 62 -10.07 6.80 24.64
C TRP A 62 -10.57 8.12 25.26
N GLY A 63 -10.53 9.23 24.51
CA GLY A 63 -11.09 10.50 24.96
C GLY A 63 -12.62 10.61 24.86
N LYS A 64 -13.25 9.84 23.96
CA LYS A 64 -14.72 9.86 23.75
C LYS A 64 -15.46 9.04 24.81
N ASN A 65 -14.95 7.86 25.16
CA ASN A 65 -15.58 6.99 26.16
C ASN A 65 -15.53 7.58 27.58
N LYS A 66 -14.68 8.59 27.84
CA LYS A 66 -14.56 9.26 29.14
C LYS A 66 -15.65 10.32 29.38
N LYS A 67 -16.48 10.64 28.39
CA LYS A 67 -17.55 11.64 28.50
C LYS A 67 -18.95 11.02 28.75
N GLU A 68 -19.07 9.69 28.68
CA GLU A 68 -20.33 8.96 28.84
C GLU A 68 -20.46 8.23 30.19
N THR A 69 -19.51 8.44 31.11
CA THR A 69 -19.55 8.00 32.52
C THR A 69 -19.25 9.17 33.42
#